data_AF-A0A5C1QQQ0-F1
#
_entry.id   AF-A0A5C1QQQ0-F1
#
_cell.length_a   1.000
_cell.length_b   1.000
_cell.length_c   1.000
_cell.angle_alpha   90.00
_cell.angle_beta   90.00
_cell.angle_gamma   90.00
#
_symmetry.space_group_name_H-M   'P 1'
#
loop_
_entity.id
_entity.type
_entity.pdbx_description
1 polymer ?
#
loop_
_entity_poly.entity_id
_entity_poly.type
_entity_poly.pdbx_seq_one_letter_code
_entity_poly.pdbx_strand_id
1 'polypeptide(L)'
;MRNIGKLIRFFLLILLTVSSFSCLSSKEPPRDLLFYFFESCPSCDDYILAEEFNEKINQLNKRSEWKGSHHNLIVPENVNLLKKTLEEKQLPDVSRSLPLLIIDSEYINGYEQIGLKLDELLAE
;
A
#
# COMPACT_ATOMS: atom_id res chain seq x y z
N MET A 1 36.54 -9.11 -51.80
CA MET A 1 36.29 -9.12 -50.34
C MET A 1 36.15 -7.69 -49.77
N ARG A 2 35.14 -6.90 -50.18
CA ARG A 2 35.07 -5.45 -49.87
C ARG A 2 33.83 -5.00 -49.05
N ASN A 3 32.91 -5.92 -48.72
CA ASN A 3 31.60 -5.59 -48.12
C ASN A 3 31.41 -5.99 -46.65
N ILE A 4 32.30 -6.79 -46.06
CA ILE A 4 32.15 -7.30 -44.68
C ILE A 4 32.34 -6.18 -43.63
N GLY A 5 33.27 -5.24 -43.88
CA GLY A 5 33.53 -4.13 -42.95
C GLY A 5 32.39 -3.11 -42.82
N LYS A 6 31.51 -3.00 -43.82
CA LYS A 6 30.33 -2.12 -43.76
C LYS A 6 29.19 -2.73 -42.94
N LEU A 7 29.01 -4.06 -43.02
CA LEU A 7 28.02 -4.77 -42.22
C LEU A 7 28.34 -4.73 -40.71
N ILE A 8 29.61 -4.91 -40.35
CA ILE A 8 30.07 -4.90 -38.95
C ILE A 8 29.86 -3.51 -38.32
N ARG A 9 30.13 -2.43 -39.07
CA ARG A 9 29.92 -1.05 -38.60
C ARG A 9 28.44 -0.72 -38.39
N PHE A 10 27.56 -1.23 -39.25
CA PHE A 10 26.12 -1.02 -39.13
C PHE A 10 25.55 -1.76 -37.91
N PHE A 11 26.04 -2.96 -37.62
CA PHE A 11 25.62 -3.75 -36.46
C PHE A 11 26.04 -3.11 -35.12
N LEU A 12 27.25 -2.52 -35.06
CA LEU A 12 27.74 -1.81 -33.87
C LEU A 12 26.96 -0.52 -33.57
N LEU A 13 26.48 0.20 -34.60
CA LEU A 13 25.67 1.40 -34.42
C LEU A 13 24.28 1.09 -33.87
N ILE A 14 23.67 -0.04 -34.27
CA ILE A 14 22.37 -0.48 -33.74
C ILE A 14 22.50 -0.91 -32.27
N LEU A 15 23.60 -1.57 -31.89
CA LEU A 15 23.86 -1.95 -30.49
C LEU A 15 24.05 -0.72 -29.56
N LEU A 16 24.63 0.38 -30.06
CA LEU A 16 24.84 1.61 -29.29
C LEU A 16 23.58 2.47 -29.13
N THR A 17 22.58 2.35 -30.01
CA THR A 17 21.32 3.10 -29.88
C THR A 17 20.30 2.42 -28.96
N VAL A 18 20.45 1.12 -28.70
CA VAL A 18 19.54 0.36 -27.82
C VAL A 18 19.88 0.55 -26.34
N SER A 19 21.11 0.94 -26.01
CA SER A 19 21.53 1.19 -24.61
C SER A 19 21.03 2.51 -24.01
N SER A 20 20.41 3.39 -24.80
CA SER A 20 20.00 4.73 -24.35
C SER A 20 18.53 4.83 -23.91
N PHE A 21 17.74 3.76 -23.97
CA PHE A 21 16.28 3.83 -23.80
C PHE A 21 15.72 3.28 -22.48
N SER A 22 16.54 2.93 -21.50
CA SER A 22 16.05 2.36 -20.24
C SER A 22 16.36 3.25 -19.05
N CYS A 23 15.92 4.50 -19.10
CA CYS A 23 15.58 5.24 -17.88
C CYS A 23 14.05 5.37 -17.83
N LEU A 24 13.37 4.22 -17.82
CA LEU A 24 11.95 4.17 -17.52
C LEU A 24 11.87 4.36 -16.00
N SER A 25 11.53 5.58 -15.57
CA SER A 25 11.24 5.89 -14.17
C SER A 25 10.02 5.06 -13.75
N SER A 26 10.30 3.85 -13.28
CA SER A 26 9.31 2.95 -12.70
C SER A 26 8.93 3.54 -11.35
N LYS A 27 7.89 4.39 -11.34
CA LYS A 27 7.25 4.78 -10.09
C LYS A 27 6.73 3.49 -9.46
N GLU A 28 7.28 3.11 -8.31
CA GLU A 28 6.82 1.92 -7.59
C GLU A 28 5.31 2.03 -7.35
N PRO A 29 4.58 0.90 -7.41
CA PRO A 29 3.16 0.91 -7.10
C PRO A 29 2.95 1.41 -5.67
N PRO A 30 1.87 2.16 -5.41
CA PRO A 30 1.58 2.61 -4.06
C PRO A 30 1.37 1.41 -3.13
N ARG A 31 1.86 1.54 -1.91
CA ARG A 31 1.73 0.57 -0.82
C ARG A 31 0.33 0.64 -0.24
N ASP A 32 -0.22 -0.52 0.10
CA ASP A 32 -1.54 -0.61 0.70
C ASP A 32 -1.48 -0.27 2.20
N LEU A 33 -2.42 0.55 2.66
CA LEU A 33 -2.59 0.96 4.06
C LEU A 33 -4.04 0.70 4.48
N LEU A 34 -4.34 -0.49 5.01
CA LEU A 34 -5.72 -0.94 5.23
C LEU A 34 -6.06 -0.95 6.71
N PHE A 35 -7.00 -0.09 7.13
CA PHE A 35 -7.48 -0.01 8.51
C PHE A 35 -8.83 -0.71 8.67
N TYR A 36 -8.92 -1.65 9.61
CA TYR A 36 -10.14 -2.38 9.95
C TYR A 36 -10.47 -2.18 11.42
N PHE A 37 -11.72 -1.80 11.71
CA PHE A 37 -12.22 -1.61 13.06
C PHE A 37 -13.66 -2.12 13.14
N PHE A 38 -14.17 -2.35 14.35
CA PHE A 38 -15.57 -2.69 14.56
C PHE A 38 -16.12 -1.69 15.55
N GLU A 39 -16.92 -0.73 15.08
CA GLU A 39 -17.73 0.04 16.01
C GLU A 39 -19.13 0.39 15.51
N SER A 40 -20.08 0.38 16.44
CA SER A 40 -21.51 0.64 16.19
C SER A 40 -22.03 1.93 16.81
N CYS A 41 -21.23 2.56 17.66
CA CYS A 41 -21.60 3.72 18.46
C CYS A 41 -20.85 4.97 17.96
N PRO A 42 -21.50 5.87 17.19
CA PRO A 42 -20.82 7.05 16.63
C PRO A 42 -20.28 8.05 17.66
N SER A 43 -20.79 8.01 18.89
CA SER A 43 -20.38 8.89 19.99
C SER A 43 -19.37 8.26 20.94
N CYS A 44 -18.95 7.02 20.70
CA CYS A 44 -17.99 6.34 21.55
C CYS A 44 -16.56 6.75 21.14
N ASP A 45 -15.67 6.85 22.12
CA ASP A 45 -14.29 7.33 21.93
C ASP A 45 -13.57 6.53 20.83
N ASP A 46 -13.76 5.21 20.81
CA ASP A 46 -13.18 4.32 19.79
C ASP A 46 -13.66 4.64 18.36
N TYR A 47 -14.94 5.02 18.18
CA TYR A 47 -15.46 5.44 16.88
C TYR A 47 -14.85 6.77 16.45
N ILE A 48 -14.79 7.74 17.37
CA ILE A 48 -14.19 9.05 17.10
C ILE A 48 -12.72 8.87 16.70
N LEU A 49 -11.98 8.04 17.42
CA LEU A 49 -10.59 7.74 17.14
C LEU A 49 -10.41 7.02 15.79
N ALA A 50 -11.33 6.12 15.41
CA ALA A 50 -11.34 5.49 14.10
C ALA A 50 -11.56 6.51 12.96
N GLU A 51 -12.41 7.52 13.16
CA GLU A 51 -12.59 8.62 12.21
C GLU A 51 -11.34 9.52 12.13
N GLU A 52 -10.69 9.82 13.25
CA GLU A 52 -9.39 10.53 13.23
C GLU A 52 -8.34 9.75 12.43
N PHE A 53 -8.31 8.43 12.55
CA PHE A 53 -7.40 7.59 11.76
C PHE A 53 -7.76 7.61 10.27
N ASN A 54 -9.04 7.62 9.92
CA ASN A 54 -9.49 7.81 8.54
C ASN A 54 -8.99 9.15 7.97
N GLU A 55 -9.05 10.24 8.74
CA GLU A 55 -8.49 11.52 8.31
C GLU A 55 -6.98 11.45 8.04
N LYS A 56 -6.20 10.80 8.92
CA LYS A 56 -4.76 10.57 8.74
C LYS A 56 -4.48 9.74 7.48
N ILE A 57 -5.24 8.67 7.26
CA ILE A 57 -5.14 7.83 6.05
C ILE A 57 -5.46 8.64 4.79
N ASN A 58 -6.48 9.51 4.82
CA ASN A 58 -6.81 10.40 3.70
C ASN A 58 -5.73 11.44 3.41
N GLN A 59 -4.98 11.87 4.43
CA GLN A 59 -3.80 12.72 4.23
C GLN A 59 -2.66 11.93 3.57
N LEU A 60 -2.40 10.70 4.01
CA LEU A 60 -1.41 9.81 3.39
C LEU A 60 -1.75 9.50 1.93
N ASN A 61 -3.04 9.31 1.59
CA ASN A 61 -3.51 9.13 0.21
C ASN A 61 -3.16 10.27 -0.76
N LYS A 62 -2.85 11.48 -0.25
CA LYS A 62 -2.38 12.59 -1.09
C LYS A 62 -0.94 12.38 -1.56
N ARG A 63 -0.20 11.49 -0.90
CA ARG A 63 1.15 11.08 -1.24
C ARG A 63 1.07 9.89 -2.17
N SER A 64 1.80 9.92 -3.30
CA SER A 64 1.70 8.86 -4.30
C SER A 64 2.28 7.50 -3.88
N GLU A 65 2.92 7.44 -2.72
CA GLU A 65 3.42 6.20 -2.12
C GLU A 65 2.29 5.38 -1.49
N TRP A 66 1.18 5.99 -1.10
CA TRP A 66 0.17 5.33 -0.28
C TRP A 66 -1.16 5.18 -1.00
N LYS A 67 -1.77 4.01 -0.79
CA LYS A 67 -3.16 3.73 -1.13
C LYS A 67 -3.84 3.15 0.10
N GLY A 68 -4.44 4.01 0.88
CA GLY A 68 -5.09 3.69 2.13
C GLY A 68 -6.61 3.66 2.07
N SER A 69 -7.20 2.80 2.89
CA SER A 69 -8.64 2.68 3.08
C SER A 69 -8.96 2.31 4.52
N HIS A 70 -10.20 2.62 4.95
CA HIS A 70 -10.72 2.28 6.26
C HIS A 70 -12.02 1.48 6.10
N HIS A 71 -12.25 0.52 6.99
CA HIS A 71 -13.33 -0.45 6.88
C HIS A 71 -13.92 -0.76 8.26
N ASN A 72 -15.16 -0.31 8.48
CA ASN A 72 -15.91 -0.70 9.66
C ASN A 72 -16.55 -2.09 9.43
N LEU A 73 -16.20 -3.05 10.27
CA LEU A 73 -16.64 -4.44 10.21
C LEU A 73 -18.10 -4.65 10.67
N ILE A 74 -18.78 -3.60 11.11
CA ILE A 74 -20.25 -3.63 11.24
C ILE A 74 -20.94 -3.90 9.89
N VAL A 75 -20.27 -3.51 8.79
CA VAL A 75 -20.70 -3.75 7.42
C VAL A 75 -20.22 -5.14 6.99
N PRO A 76 -21.12 -6.12 6.71
CA PRO A 76 -20.73 -7.50 6.42
C PRO A 76 -19.75 -7.67 5.25
N GLU A 77 -19.84 -6.81 4.24
CA GLU A 77 -18.94 -6.79 3.10
C GLU A 77 -17.49 -6.55 3.54
N ASN A 78 -17.27 -5.70 4.54
CA ASN A 78 -15.94 -5.40 5.08
C ASN A 78 -15.34 -6.60 5.85
N VAL A 79 -16.19 -7.47 6.44
CA VAL A 79 -15.73 -8.72 7.06
C VAL A 79 -15.16 -9.68 6.01
N ASN A 80 -15.84 -9.80 4.86
CA ASN A 80 -15.35 -10.61 3.75
C ASN A 80 -14.08 -10.01 3.15
N LEU A 81 -14.00 -8.69 3.06
CA LEU A 81 -12.80 -7.99 2.61
C LEU A 81 -11.60 -8.25 3.54
N LEU A 82 -11.79 -8.21 4.86
CA LEU A 82 -10.72 -8.54 5.81
C LEU A 82 -10.21 -9.97 5.61
N LYS A 83 -11.12 -10.96 5.51
CA LYS A 83 -10.73 -12.37 5.28
C LYS A 83 -9.88 -12.53 4.03
N LYS A 84 -10.35 -11.96 2.91
CA LYS A 84 -9.63 -11.98 1.64
C LYS A 84 -8.26 -11.30 1.75
N THR A 85 -8.20 -10.15 2.44
CA THR A 85 -6.95 -9.42 2.68
C THR A 85 -5.94 -10.26 3.45
N LEU A 86 -6.36 -10.94 4.51
CA LEU A 86 -5.49 -11.82 5.30
C LEU A 86 -4.97 -12.99 4.47
N GLU A 87 -5.83 -13.62 3.65
CA GLU A 87 -5.45 -14.71 2.75
C GLU A 87 -4.46 -14.25 1.68
N GLU A 88 -4.74 -13.15 0.98
CA GLU A 88 -3.88 -12.61 -0.09
C GLU A 88 -2.50 -12.21 0.43
N LYS A 89 -2.44 -11.68 1.66
CA LYS A 89 -1.21 -11.25 2.32
C LYS A 89 -0.54 -12.34 3.16
N GLN A 90 -1.09 -13.56 3.17
CA GLN A 90 -0.58 -14.71 3.95
C GLN A 90 -0.41 -14.40 5.45
N LEU A 91 -1.32 -13.58 5.99
CA LEU A 91 -1.34 -13.20 7.40
C LEU A 91 -2.11 -14.24 8.22
N PRO A 92 -1.76 -14.44 9.52
CA PRO A 92 -2.56 -15.28 10.40
C PRO A 92 -3.98 -14.74 10.59
N ASP A 93 -4.92 -15.58 11.01
CA ASP A 93 -6.25 -15.12 11.41
C ASP A 93 -6.16 -14.26 12.67
N VAL A 94 -6.16 -12.95 12.46
CA VAL A 94 -6.11 -11.90 13.49
C VAL A 94 -7.45 -11.19 13.63
N SER A 95 -8.52 -11.73 13.04
CA SER A 95 -9.86 -11.10 13.00
C SER A 95 -10.47 -10.83 14.38
N ARG A 96 -9.96 -11.50 15.43
CA ARG A 96 -10.37 -11.29 16.83
C ARG A 96 -9.58 -10.20 17.56
N SER A 97 -8.58 -9.60 16.91
CA SER A 97 -7.63 -8.66 17.51
C SER A 97 -7.82 -7.23 16.99
N LEU A 98 -9.08 -6.82 16.84
CA LEU A 98 -9.42 -5.48 16.34
C LEU A 98 -9.14 -4.38 17.38
N PRO A 99 -8.87 -3.15 16.94
CA PRO A 99 -8.70 -2.72 15.55
C PRO A 99 -7.37 -3.18 14.95
N LEU A 100 -7.29 -3.20 13.62
CA LEU A 100 -6.12 -3.65 12.84
C LEU A 100 -5.73 -2.61 11.80
N LEU A 101 -4.43 -2.34 11.68
CA LEU A 101 -3.83 -1.68 10.53
C LEU A 101 -2.94 -2.69 9.80
N ILE A 102 -3.16 -2.88 8.51
CA ILE A 102 -2.35 -3.76 7.66
C ILE A 102 -1.53 -2.89 6.70
N ILE A 103 -0.22 -3.11 6.71
CA ILE A 103 0.74 -2.46 5.81
C ILE A 103 1.53 -3.57 5.13
N ASP A 104 1.43 -3.66 3.81
CA ASP A 104 2.06 -4.72 3.01
C ASP A 104 1.75 -6.14 3.53
N SER A 105 2.70 -6.81 4.18
CA SER A 105 2.57 -8.17 4.75
C SER A 105 2.69 -8.18 6.28
N GLU A 106 2.46 -7.03 6.91
CA GLU A 106 2.50 -6.85 8.35
C GLU A 106 1.17 -6.30 8.86
N TYR A 107 0.88 -6.54 10.15
CA TYR A 107 -0.28 -5.97 10.81
C TYR A 107 0.11 -5.40 12.18
N ILE A 108 -0.62 -4.36 12.57
CA ILE A 108 -0.54 -3.71 13.87
C ILE A 108 -1.93 -3.77 14.49
N ASN A 109 -2.03 -4.16 15.75
CA ASN A 109 -3.28 -4.23 16.49
C ASN A 109 -3.31 -3.21 17.63
N GLY A 110 -4.50 -2.67 17.89
CA GLY A 110 -4.74 -1.72 19.00
C GLY A 110 -4.62 -0.26 18.57
N TYR A 111 -5.52 0.57 19.10
CA TYR A 111 -5.63 1.98 18.72
C TYR A 111 -4.34 2.77 18.98
N GLU A 112 -3.70 2.56 20.13
CA GLU A 112 -2.47 3.29 20.50
C GLU A 112 -1.34 3.04 19.48
N GLN A 113 -1.07 1.77 19.17
CA GLN A 113 0.01 1.36 18.27
C GLN A 113 -0.26 1.84 16.84
N ILE A 114 -1.53 1.77 16.40
CA ILE A 114 -1.97 2.25 15.09
C ILE A 114 -1.80 3.77 15.02
N GLY A 115 -2.20 4.51 16.05
CA GLY A 115 -2.05 5.96 16.11
C GLY A 115 -0.59 6.40 15.97
N LEU A 116 0.30 5.78 16.75
CA LEU A 116 1.75 6.02 16.68
C LEU A 116 2.30 5.74 15.28
N LYS A 117 1.87 4.65 14.64
CA LYS A 117 2.34 4.33 13.29
C LYS A 117 1.86 5.35 12.25
N LEU A 118 0.61 5.77 12.31
CA LEU A 118 0.08 6.77 11.36
C LEU A 118 0.79 8.13 11.53
N ASP A 119 1.14 8.52 12.77
CA ASP A 119 1.90 9.74 13.03
C ASP A 119 3.33 9.66 12.49
N GLU A 120 4.00 8.51 12.64
CA GLU A 120 5.30 8.24 12.03
C GLU A 120 5.26 8.41 10.51
N LEU A 121 4.29 7.76 9.84
CA LEU A 121 4.13 7.82 8.38
C LEU A 121 3.81 9.22 7.86
N LEU A 122 3.14 10.06 8.65
CA LEU A 122 2.83 11.45 8.29
C LEU A 122 4.04 12.38 8.47
N ALA A 123 5.02 12.01 9.29
CA ALA A 123 6.23 12.78 9.54
C ALA A 123 7.34 12.55 8.50
N GLU A 124 7.31 11.41 7.81
CA GLU A 124 8.13 11.12 6.61
C GLU A 124 7.80 12.08 5.45
#